data_AF-A0AAU6F926-F1
#
_entry.id   AF-A0AAU6F926-F1
#
_cell.length_a   1.000
_cell.length_b   1.000
_cell.length_c   1.000
_cell.angle_alpha   90.00
_cell.angle_beta   90.00
_cell.angle_gamma   90.00
#
_symmetry.space_group_name_H-M   'P 1'
#
loop_
_entity.id
_entity.type
_entity.pdbx_description
1 polymer ?
#
loop_
_entity_poly.entity_id
_entity_poly.type
_entity_poly.pdbx_seq_one_letter_code
_entity_poly.pdbx_strand_id
1 'polypeptide(L)'
;MSVLVDLIVMLGMLVVVPAGLRLIGDPRLDPVRRLWPLAAVPGALSLWLERGPTATALASVYALATVFLAAHAPLRLYRNRSLAAAEIAVLTALVTPSVAGLALVAERSGHELFGFGLGILALTVPHFHFAGFSAALVAGLCCRTSGGRTGKLAALSVPLGTLLVLVGYFVDDWAELAGALVLTAGMWAVSLLTWRDIRTRGRDRLTRAMLATAAGVLVATMLLALSWALGEATGIPHPTLTWMAATHGLGNALGFALCSVLAWRRIKETAAV
;
A
#
# COMPACT_ATOMS: atom_id res chain seq x y z
N MET A 1 -7.56 -4.03 18.88
CA MET A 1 -6.49 -3.33 18.14
C MET A 1 -6.33 -1.94 18.74
N SER A 2 -5.22 -1.23 18.49
CA SER A 2 -5.14 0.16 18.96
C SER A 2 -5.97 1.06 18.04
N VAL A 3 -6.63 2.06 18.63
CA VAL A 3 -7.45 3.06 17.91
C VAL A 3 -6.68 3.67 16.73
N LEU A 4 -5.36 3.86 16.89
CA LEU A 4 -4.51 4.38 15.83
C LEU A 4 -4.47 3.47 14.60
N VAL A 5 -4.31 2.16 14.79
CA VAL A 5 -4.26 1.22 13.66
C VAL A 5 -5.62 1.17 12.98
N ASP A 6 -6.71 1.19 13.74
CA ASP A 6 -8.07 1.18 13.17
C ASP A 6 -8.30 2.42 12.28
N LEU A 7 -7.90 3.60 12.74
CA LEU A 7 -7.97 4.83 11.93
C LEU A 7 -7.11 4.77 10.67
N ILE A 8 -5.91 4.21 10.75
CA ILE A 8 -5.01 4.03 9.61
C ILE A 8 -5.64 3.06 8.59
N VAL A 9 -6.24 1.96 9.05
CA VAL A 9 -6.98 1.00 8.20
C VAL A 9 -8.15 1.69 7.51
N MET A 10 -8.96 2.44 8.26
CA MET A 10 -10.10 3.19 7.71
C MET A 10 -9.67 4.18 6.63
N LEU A 11 -8.55 4.89 6.82
CA LEU A 11 -7.99 5.77 5.80
C LEU A 11 -7.65 5.00 4.51
N GLY A 12 -7.05 3.82 4.65
CA GLY A 12 -6.78 2.90 3.54
C GLY A 12 -8.04 2.53 2.77
N MET A 13 -9.05 2.02 3.50
CA MET A 13 -10.31 1.50 2.96
C MET A 13 -11.16 2.59 2.31
N LEU A 14 -11.37 3.71 3.03
CA LEU A 14 -12.40 4.70 2.69
C LEU A 14 -11.88 5.81 1.76
N VAL A 15 -10.56 6.09 1.80
CA VAL A 15 -9.98 7.23 1.09
C VAL A 15 -8.95 6.78 0.06
N VAL A 16 -7.92 6.08 0.50
CA VAL A 16 -6.72 5.86 -0.32
C VAL A 16 -6.97 4.86 -1.46
N VAL A 17 -7.60 3.72 -1.19
CA VAL A 17 -7.95 2.76 -2.26
C VAL A 17 -8.86 3.37 -3.32
N PRO A 18 -10.05 3.91 -3.00
CA PRO A 18 -10.95 4.44 -4.03
C PRO A 18 -10.36 5.64 -4.78
N ALA A 19 -9.57 6.50 -4.12
CA ALA A 19 -8.86 7.59 -4.79
C ALA A 19 -7.74 7.08 -5.70
N GLY A 20 -6.99 6.05 -5.28
CA GLY A 20 -5.95 5.42 -6.08
C GLY A 20 -6.50 4.67 -7.30
N LEU A 21 -7.66 4.00 -7.18
CA LEU A 21 -8.31 3.35 -8.34
C LEU A 21 -8.61 4.35 -9.46
N ARG A 22 -9.01 5.59 -9.12
CA ARG A 22 -9.20 6.66 -10.10
C ARG A 22 -7.90 7.02 -10.84
N LEU A 23 -6.74 6.88 -10.19
CA LEU A 23 -5.44 7.15 -10.80
C LEU A 23 -4.98 6.06 -11.77
N ILE A 24 -5.53 4.84 -11.70
CA ILE A 24 -5.22 3.78 -12.65
C ILE A 24 -5.74 4.13 -14.06
N GLY A 25 -6.87 4.84 -14.15
CA GLY A 25 -7.43 5.30 -15.42
C GLY A 25 -8.01 4.18 -16.30
N ASP A 26 -8.45 3.07 -15.70
CA ASP A 26 -9.20 2.02 -16.39
C ASP A 26 -10.71 2.24 -16.16
N PRO A 27 -11.51 2.57 -17.21
CA PRO A 27 -12.95 2.79 -17.07
C PRO A 27 -13.71 1.61 -16.45
N ARG A 28 -13.18 0.38 -16.55
CA ARG A 28 -13.83 -0.80 -15.95
C ARG A 28 -13.75 -0.83 -14.43
N LEU A 29 -12.86 -0.02 -13.84
CA LEU A 29 -12.79 0.16 -12.39
C LEU A 29 -13.77 1.20 -11.87
N ASP A 30 -14.47 1.95 -12.75
CA ASP A 30 -15.44 2.95 -12.30
C ASP A 30 -16.63 2.36 -11.52
N PRO A 31 -17.26 1.26 -11.96
CA PRO A 31 -18.30 0.60 -11.17
C PRO A 31 -17.76 0.12 -9.81
N VAL A 32 -16.57 -0.51 -9.81
CA VAL A 32 -15.90 -0.96 -8.58
C VAL A 32 -15.71 0.21 -7.61
N ARG A 33 -15.16 1.32 -8.10
CA ARG A 33 -14.91 2.52 -7.30
C ARG A 33 -16.19 3.17 -6.78
N ARG A 34 -17.27 3.20 -7.58
CA ARG A 34 -18.56 3.77 -7.18
C ARG A 34 -19.25 2.94 -6.10
N LEU A 35 -19.16 1.60 -6.21
CA LEU A 35 -19.75 0.67 -5.25
C LEU A 35 -18.82 0.39 -4.05
N TRP A 36 -17.55 0.77 -4.12
CA TRP A 36 -16.55 0.55 -3.06
C TRP A 36 -17.02 0.95 -1.65
N PRO A 37 -17.69 2.11 -1.44
CA PRO A 37 -18.16 2.48 -0.12
C PRO A 37 -19.15 1.49 0.50
N LEU A 38 -19.92 0.77 -0.32
CA LEU A 38 -20.88 -0.26 0.16
C LEU A 38 -20.18 -1.42 0.86
N ALA A 39 -18.90 -1.65 0.58
CA ALA A 39 -18.09 -2.68 1.22
C ALA A 39 -17.09 -2.09 2.23
N ALA A 40 -16.50 -0.93 1.92
CA ALA A 40 -15.52 -0.29 2.78
C ALA A 40 -16.13 0.25 4.09
N VAL A 41 -17.38 0.73 4.07
CA VAL A 41 -18.06 1.19 5.30
C VAL A 41 -18.34 0.02 6.25
N PRO A 42 -18.94 -1.11 5.83
CA PRO A 42 -19.00 -2.32 6.67
C PRO A 42 -17.64 -2.76 7.20
N GLY A 43 -16.61 -2.82 6.35
CA GLY A 43 -15.25 -3.16 6.76
C GLY A 43 -14.72 -2.24 7.86
N ALA A 44 -14.91 -0.92 7.73
CA ALA A 44 -14.53 0.05 8.75
C ALA A 44 -15.31 -0.12 10.05
N LEU A 45 -16.62 -0.41 9.97
CA LEU A 45 -17.46 -0.67 11.15
C LEU A 45 -17.01 -1.91 11.92
N SER A 46 -16.51 -2.95 11.22
CA SER A 46 -16.01 -4.17 11.85
C SER A 46 -14.87 -3.93 12.86
N LEU A 47 -14.10 -2.86 12.67
CA LEU A 47 -12.96 -2.52 13.52
C LEU A 47 -13.38 -2.12 14.94
N TRP A 48 -14.58 -1.55 15.06
CA TRP A 48 -15.14 -1.02 16.31
C TRP A 48 -16.02 -2.02 17.06
N LEU A 49 -16.22 -3.21 16.50
CA LEU A 49 -16.93 -4.30 17.14
C LEU A 49 -15.92 -5.24 17.82
N GLU A 50 -16.39 -5.90 18.87
CA GLU A 50 -15.69 -7.06 19.43
C GLU A 50 -15.55 -8.15 18.36
N ARG A 51 -14.45 -8.91 18.43
CA ARG A 51 -14.25 -10.06 17.53
C ARG A 51 -15.39 -11.05 17.72
N GLY A 52 -15.93 -11.52 16.61
CA GLY A 52 -17.10 -12.40 16.61
C GLY A 52 -17.87 -12.36 15.30
N PRO A 53 -18.98 -13.11 15.21
CA PRO A 53 -19.68 -13.35 13.94
C PRO A 53 -20.07 -12.07 13.19
N THR A 54 -20.55 -11.05 13.90
CA THR A 54 -20.95 -9.77 13.31
C THR A 54 -19.76 -9.02 12.71
N ALA A 55 -18.66 -8.90 13.45
CA ALA A 55 -17.45 -8.24 12.96
C ALA A 55 -16.85 -9.01 11.77
N THR A 56 -16.83 -10.33 11.83
CA THR A 56 -16.39 -11.19 10.73
C THR A 56 -17.26 -11.00 9.49
N ALA A 57 -18.59 -11.00 9.63
CA ALA A 57 -19.49 -10.82 8.49
C ALA A 57 -19.27 -9.48 7.78
N LEU A 58 -19.14 -8.38 8.55
CA LEU A 58 -18.84 -7.06 8.00
C LEU A 58 -17.46 -7.01 7.31
N ALA A 59 -16.44 -7.61 7.93
CA ALA A 59 -15.12 -7.76 7.33
C ALA A 59 -15.15 -8.61 6.05
N SER A 60 -15.99 -9.65 5.99
CA SER A 60 -16.15 -10.51 4.81
C SER A 60 -16.76 -9.74 3.64
N VAL A 61 -17.70 -8.83 3.89
CA VAL A 61 -18.22 -7.93 2.84
C VAL A 61 -17.08 -7.11 2.22
N TYR A 62 -16.19 -6.57 3.06
CA TYR A 62 -14.99 -5.88 2.57
C TYR A 62 -14.04 -6.80 1.79
N ALA A 63 -13.75 -7.99 2.34
CA ALA A 63 -12.88 -8.97 1.69
C ALA A 63 -13.40 -9.38 0.30
N LEU A 64 -14.70 -9.61 0.14
CA LEU A 64 -15.31 -9.92 -1.15
C LEU A 64 -15.07 -8.81 -2.17
N ALA A 65 -15.22 -7.54 -1.79
CA ALA A 65 -14.93 -6.40 -2.67
C ALA A 65 -13.45 -6.33 -3.06
N THR A 66 -12.54 -6.60 -2.13
CA THR A 66 -11.09 -6.63 -2.41
C THR A 66 -10.68 -7.80 -3.32
N VAL A 67 -11.31 -8.96 -3.19
CA VAL A 67 -11.10 -10.12 -4.09
C VAL A 67 -11.67 -9.83 -5.48
N PHE A 68 -12.84 -9.21 -5.56
CA PHE A 68 -13.42 -8.76 -6.82
C PHE A 68 -12.52 -7.72 -7.54
N LEU A 69 -11.92 -6.81 -6.79
CA LEU A 69 -10.91 -5.89 -7.32
C LEU A 69 -9.69 -6.66 -7.83
N ALA A 70 -9.17 -7.63 -7.07
CA ALA A 70 -8.03 -8.46 -7.48
C ALA A 70 -8.29 -9.23 -8.77
N ALA A 71 -9.54 -9.70 -9.01
CA ALA A 71 -9.93 -10.37 -10.25
C ALA A 71 -9.77 -9.47 -11.51
N HIS A 72 -9.70 -8.15 -11.36
CA HIS A 72 -9.43 -7.25 -12.48
C HIS A 72 -7.98 -7.33 -12.95
N ALA A 73 -7.04 -7.78 -12.12
CA ALA A 73 -5.63 -7.93 -12.49
C ALA A 73 -5.42 -8.97 -13.61
N PRO A 74 -5.82 -10.26 -13.48
CA PRO A 74 -5.65 -11.22 -14.57
C PRO A 74 -6.45 -10.82 -15.82
N LEU A 75 -7.65 -10.26 -15.66
CA LEU A 75 -8.42 -9.73 -16.79
C LEU A 75 -7.68 -8.62 -17.51
N ARG A 76 -7.03 -7.71 -16.77
CA ARG A 76 -6.22 -6.62 -17.35
C ARG A 76 -4.97 -7.14 -18.04
N LEU A 77 -4.28 -8.11 -17.44
CA LEU A 77 -3.12 -8.77 -18.05
C LEU A 77 -3.49 -9.47 -19.35
N TYR A 78 -4.60 -10.22 -19.39
CA TYR A 78 -5.09 -10.89 -20.59
C TYR A 78 -5.37 -9.91 -21.75
N ARG A 79 -5.93 -8.74 -21.42
CA ARG A 79 -6.28 -7.69 -22.39
C ARG A 79 -5.06 -6.94 -22.91
N ASN A 80 -4.23 -6.45 -22.00
CA ASN A 80 -3.10 -5.57 -22.33
C ASN A 80 -1.89 -6.36 -22.82
N ARG A 81 -1.79 -7.66 -22.45
CA ARG A 81 -0.68 -8.56 -22.77
C ARG A 81 0.69 -7.95 -22.49
N SER A 82 0.78 -7.16 -21.41
CA SER A 82 1.96 -6.38 -21.06
C SER A 82 2.51 -6.81 -19.71
N LEU A 83 3.81 -7.11 -19.70
CA LEU A 83 4.61 -7.33 -18.51
C LEU A 83 5.59 -6.17 -18.28
N ALA A 84 5.27 -4.99 -18.80
CA ALA A 84 6.05 -3.79 -18.50
C ALA A 84 6.05 -3.54 -16.98
N ALA A 85 7.18 -3.06 -16.44
CA ALA A 85 7.35 -2.84 -15.00
C ALA A 85 6.21 -2.02 -14.37
N ALA A 86 5.79 -0.93 -15.04
CA ALA A 86 4.69 -0.10 -14.57
C ALA A 86 3.33 -0.84 -14.57
N GLU A 87 3.12 -1.77 -15.50
CA GLU A 87 1.90 -2.57 -15.54
C GLU A 87 1.92 -3.63 -14.44
N ILE A 88 3.06 -4.30 -14.22
CA ILE A 88 3.24 -5.23 -13.08
C ILE A 88 2.92 -4.51 -11.77
N ALA A 89 3.42 -3.30 -11.56
CA ALA A 89 3.11 -2.51 -10.35
C ALA A 89 1.62 -2.19 -10.22
N VAL A 90 0.91 -1.90 -11.32
CA VAL A 90 -0.55 -1.71 -11.29
C VAL A 90 -1.28 -3.02 -10.96
N LEU A 91 -0.85 -4.16 -11.51
CA LEU A 91 -1.41 -5.46 -11.18
C LEU A 91 -1.21 -5.79 -9.70
N THR A 92 -0.02 -5.52 -9.15
CA THR A 92 0.25 -5.63 -7.70
C THR A 92 -0.68 -4.75 -6.88
N ALA A 93 -0.88 -3.49 -7.31
CA ALA A 93 -1.82 -2.60 -6.64
C ALA A 93 -3.26 -3.17 -6.65
N LEU A 94 -3.72 -3.75 -7.75
CA LEU A 94 -5.06 -4.35 -7.82
C LEU A 94 -5.22 -5.58 -6.92
N VAL A 95 -4.18 -6.39 -6.77
CA VAL A 95 -4.23 -7.65 -6.02
C VAL A 95 -4.07 -7.43 -4.51
N THR A 96 -3.10 -6.60 -4.09
CA THR A 96 -2.69 -6.49 -2.68
C THR A 96 -3.81 -6.15 -1.67
N PRO A 97 -4.87 -5.37 -2.00
CA PRO A 97 -6.00 -5.19 -1.08
C PRO A 97 -6.70 -6.49 -0.68
N SER A 98 -6.66 -7.55 -1.50
CA SER A 98 -7.28 -8.83 -1.13
C SER A 98 -6.61 -9.48 0.07
N VAL A 99 -5.28 -9.33 0.19
CA VAL A 99 -4.53 -9.80 1.36
C VAL A 99 -4.96 -9.05 2.60
N ALA A 100 -5.16 -7.72 2.50
CA ALA A 100 -5.68 -6.92 3.60
C ALA A 100 -7.10 -7.34 4.01
N GLY A 101 -7.98 -7.61 3.04
CA GLY A 101 -9.34 -8.06 3.29
C GLY A 101 -9.40 -9.43 3.97
N LEU A 102 -8.61 -10.40 3.50
CA LEU A 102 -8.53 -11.74 4.08
C LEU A 102 -7.92 -11.71 5.50
N ALA A 103 -6.86 -10.91 5.71
CA ALA A 103 -6.27 -10.72 7.03
C ALA A 103 -7.27 -10.08 8.01
N LEU A 104 -8.08 -9.11 7.56
CA LEU A 104 -9.13 -8.51 8.38
C LEU A 104 -10.18 -9.55 8.79
N VAL A 105 -10.61 -10.43 7.88
CA VAL A 105 -11.59 -11.48 8.20
C VAL A 105 -11.04 -12.44 9.25
N ALA A 106 -9.82 -12.93 9.07
CA ALA A 106 -9.16 -13.82 10.01
C ALA A 106 -8.98 -13.16 11.39
N GLU A 107 -8.53 -11.91 11.41
CA GLU A 107 -8.33 -11.17 12.66
C GLU A 107 -9.66 -10.88 13.37
N ARG A 108 -10.72 -10.53 12.63
CA ARG A 108 -12.07 -10.29 13.19
C ARG A 108 -12.78 -11.56 13.64
N SER A 109 -12.46 -12.73 13.06
CA SER A 109 -12.94 -14.03 13.52
C SER A 109 -12.15 -14.61 14.69
N GLY A 110 -11.03 -13.98 15.07
CA GLY A 110 -10.13 -14.50 16.10
C GLY A 110 -9.33 -15.72 15.64
N HIS A 111 -9.19 -15.92 14.33
CA HIS A 111 -8.45 -17.04 13.74
C HIS A 111 -7.04 -16.60 13.32
N GLU A 112 -6.03 -17.30 13.83
CA GLU A 112 -4.66 -17.17 13.33
C GLU A 112 -4.57 -17.79 11.94
N LEU A 113 -3.86 -17.14 11.02
CA LEU A 113 -3.83 -17.53 9.62
C LEU A 113 -2.38 -17.71 9.18
N PHE A 114 -2.03 -18.88 8.63
CA PHE A 114 -0.66 -19.22 8.19
C PHE A 114 0.44 -19.01 9.26
N GLY A 115 0.10 -19.21 10.54
CA GLY A 115 1.03 -18.98 11.65
C GLY A 115 1.12 -17.52 12.11
N PHE A 116 0.47 -16.58 11.42
CA PHE A 116 0.39 -15.19 11.86
C PHE A 116 -0.63 -15.05 12.99
N GLY A 117 -0.13 -14.62 14.16
CA GLY A 117 -0.96 -14.24 15.29
C GLY A 117 -1.83 -13.00 14.99
N LEU A 118 -2.89 -12.82 15.77
CA LEU A 118 -3.89 -11.76 15.54
C LEU A 118 -3.29 -10.34 15.50
N GLY A 119 -2.23 -10.08 16.28
CA GLY A 119 -1.53 -8.79 16.28
C GLY A 119 -0.78 -8.50 14.97
N ILE A 120 -0.25 -9.53 14.31
CA ILE A 120 0.39 -9.39 13.00
C ILE A 120 -0.68 -9.23 11.92
N LEU A 121 -1.72 -10.07 11.92
CA LEU A 121 -2.84 -9.94 10.97
C LEU A 121 -3.48 -8.55 11.00
N ALA A 122 -3.66 -8.01 12.20
CA ALA A 122 -4.04 -6.62 12.46
C ALA A 122 -3.17 -5.60 11.69
N LEU A 123 -1.85 -5.75 11.75
CA LEU A 123 -0.89 -4.87 11.06
C LEU A 123 -0.75 -5.19 9.57
N THR A 124 -1.07 -6.41 9.14
CA THR A 124 -1.13 -6.82 7.73
C THR A 124 -2.17 -5.99 6.98
N VAL A 125 -3.33 -5.72 7.59
CA VAL A 125 -4.39 -4.92 6.95
C VAL A 125 -3.87 -3.57 6.45
N PRO A 126 -3.39 -2.64 7.29
CA PRO A 126 -2.88 -1.36 6.79
C PRO A 126 -1.64 -1.53 5.92
N HIS A 127 -0.75 -2.50 6.21
CA HIS A 127 0.45 -2.73 5.41
C HIS A 127 0.12 -2.97 3.94
N PHE A 128 -0.87 -3.82 3.64
CA PHE A 128 -1.26 -4.10 2.25
C PHE A 128 -2.08 -2.98 1.58
N HIS A 129 -2.71 -2.07 2.35
CA HIS A 129 -3.29 -0.83 1.80
C HIS A 129 -2.21 0.20 1.38
N PHE A 130 -1.12 0.30 2.15
CA PHE A 130 -0.11 1.32 1.93
C PHE A 130 1.13 0.78 1.21
N ALA A 131 1.86 -0.16 1.81
CA ALA A 131 3.06 -0.77 1.21
C ALA A 131 2.72 -1.74 0.06
N GLY A 132 1.52 -2.33 0.05
CA GLY A 132 1.00 -3.07 -1.09
C GLY A 132 0.43 -2.14 -2.17
N PHE A 133 -0.79 -1.64 -1.93
CA PHE A 133 -1.55 -0.90 -2.92
C PHE A 133 -0.93 0.46 -3.28
N SER A 134 -0.70 1.32 -2.29
CA SER A 134 -0.29 2.71 -2.55
C SER A 134 1.12 2.80 -3.12
N ALA A 135 2.07 2.06 -2.53
CA ALA A 135 3.45 2.01 -3.00
C ALA A 135 3.52 1.48 -4.43
N ALA A 136 2.84 0.37 -4.75
CA ALA A 136 2.85 -0.19 -6.10
C ALA A 136 2.21 0.77 -7.11
N LEU A 137 1.08 1.40 -6.76
CA LEU A 137 0.42 2.38 -7.62
C LEU A 137 1.32 3.58 -7.93
N VAL A 138 1.90 4.19 -6.89
CA VAL A 138 2.76 5.38 -7.02
C VAL A 138 4.06 5.05 -7.75
N ALA A 139 4.66 3.88 -7.47
CA ALA A 139 5.83 3.41 -8.19
C ALA A 139 5.53 3.18 -9.69
N GLY A 140 4.38 2.59 -10.00
CA GLY A 140 3.91 2.42 -11.38
C GLY A 140 3.70 3.76 -12.09
N LEU A 141 3.13 4.76 -11.41
CA LEU A 141 2.99 6.13 -11.93
C LEU A 141 4.35 6.76 -12.23
N CYS A 142 5.29 6.72 -11.29
CA CYS A 142 6.65 7.24 -11.45
C CYS A 142 7.41 6.52 -12.58
N CYS A 143 7.20 5.22 -12.74
CA CYS A 143 7.80 4.46 -13.83
C CYS A 143 7.27 4.90 -15.19
N ARG A 144 5.96 5.16 -15.33
CA ARG A 144 5.38 5.65 -16.58
C ARG A 144 5.88 7.03 -16.97
N THR A 145 6.03 7.94 -16.01
CA THR A 145 6.46 9.31 -16.30
C THR A 145 7.96 9.43 -16.55
N SER A 146 8.79 8.61 -15.90
CA SER A 146 10.25 8.70 -16.05
C SER A 146 10.83 7.90 -17.21
N GLY A 147 10.23 6.75 -17.58
CA GLY A 147 10.66 5.89 -18.70
C GLY A 147 12.02 5.17 -18.53
N GLY A 148 12.84 5.54 -17.55
CA GLY A 148 14.21 5.06 -17.35
C GLY A 148 14.37 3.85 -16.42
N ARG A 149 15.63 3.43 -16.22
CA ARG A 149 16.00 2.29 -15.34
C ARG A 149 15.53 2.49 -13.89
N THR A 150 15.66 3.71 -13.35
CA THR A 150 15.21 4.05 -12.00
C THR A 150 13.70 3.85 -11.83
N GLY A 151 12.90 4.19 -12.85
CA GLY A 151 11.46 3.96 -12.84
C GLY A 151 11.11 2.47 -12.81
N LYS A 152 11.79 1.67 -13.64
CA LYS A 152 11.61 0.21 -13.65
C LYS A 152 11.99 -0.43 -12.32
N LEU A 153 13.10 0.00 -11.73
CA LEU A 153 13.54 -0.45 -10.41
C LEU A 153 12.48 -0.14 -9.35
N ALA A 154 11.99 1.11 -9.30
CA ALA A 154 10.94 1.51 -8.38
C ALA A 154 9.65 0.67 -8.53
N ALA A 155 9.23 0.39 -9.77
CA ALA A 155 8.00 -0.35 -10.02
C ALA A 155 8.11 -1.86 -9.70
N LEU A 156 9.25 -2.48 -9.98
CA LEU A 156 9.45 -3.92 -9.73
C LEU A 156 9.84 -4.24 -8.28
N SER A 157 10.43 -3.29 -7.56
CA SER A 157 10.83 -3.49 -6.16
C SER A 157 9.66 -3.73 -5.22
N VAL A 158 8.47 -3.17 -5.50
CA VAL A 158 7.29 -3.37 -4.64
C VAL A 158 6.81 -4.82 -4.68
N PRO A 159 6.40 -5.39 -5.83
CA PRO A 159 6.01 -6.81 -5.88
C PRO A 159 7.13 -7.74 -5.41
N LEU A 160 8.38 -7.47 -5.80
CA LEU A 160 9.50 -8.32 -5.42
C LEU A 160 9.78 -8.25 -3.91
N GLY A 161 9.83 -7.04 -3.34
CA GLY A 161 10.05 -6.82 -1.92
C GLY A 161 8.92 -7.39 -1.08
N THR A 162 7.65 -7.16 -1.44
CA THR A 162 6.50 -7.73 -0.74
C THR A 162 6.51 -9.27 -0.78
N LEU A 163 6.83 -9.87 -1.93
CA LEU A 163 6.93 -11.32 -2.03
C LEU A 163 8.10 -11.88 -1.21
N LEU A 164 9.26 -11.22 -1.24
CA LEU A 164 10.43 -11.64 -0.47
C LEU A 164 10.20 -11.54 1.03
N VAL A 165 9.57 -10.46 1.51
CA VAL A 165 9.20 -10.33 2.94
C VAL A 165 8.23 -11.46 3.34
N LEU A 166 7.20 -11.71 2.52
CA LEU A 166 6.24 -12.78 2.79
C LEU A 166 6.91 -14.16 2.82
N VAL A 167 7.78 -14.47 1.86
CA VAL A 167 8.53 -15.72 1.83
C VAL A 167 9.50 -15.79 3.02
N GLY A 168 10.16 -14.68 3.35
CA GLY A 168 11.12 -14.58 4.43
C GLY A 168 10.52 -14.98 5.78
N TYR A 169 9.28 -14.57 6.04
CA TYR A 169 8.55 -15.02 7.23
C TYR A 169 8.49 -16.55 7.40
N PHE A 170 8.41 -17.31 6.30
CA PHE A 170 8.38 -18.78 6.34
C PHE A 170 9.78 -19.43 6.31
N VAL A 171 10.85 -18.65 6.11
CA VAL A 171 12.22 -19.14 5.95
C VAL A 171 13.08 -18.71 7.13
N ASP A 172 13.36 -17.41 7.24
CA ASP A 172 14.13 -16.78 8.31
C ASP A 172 14.08 -15.24 8.24
N ASP A 173 14.51 -14.60 9.33
CA ASP A 173 14.52 -13.13 9.48
C ASP A 173 15.51 -12.43 8.51
N TRP A 174 16.52 -13.14 8.00
CA TRP A 174 17.47 -12.59 7.02
C TRP A 174 16.85 -12.44 5.65
N ALA A 175 15.99 -13.37 5.25
CA ALA A 175 15.19 -13.28 4.05
C ALA A 175 14.18 -12.13 4.14
N GLU A 176 13.58 -11.90 5.32
CA GLU A 176 12.74 -10.72 5.57
C GLU A 176 13.54 -9.41 5.41
N LEU A 177 14.74 -9.33 5.99
CA LEU A 177 15.64 -8.19 5.84
C LEU A 177 16.02 -7.95 4.36
N ALA A 178 16.30 -9.01 3.59
CA ALA A 178 16.58 -8.89 2.16
C ALA A 178 15.38 -8.30 1.39
N GLY A 179 14.16 -8.74 1.72
CA GLY A 179 12.93 -8.16 1.18
C GLY A 179 12.75 -6.69 1.54
N ALA A 180 13.01 -6.31 2.79
CA ALA A 180 12.96 -4.94 3.27
C ALA A 180 13.99 -4.03 2.56
N LEU A 181 15.19 -4.54 2.28
CA LEU A 181 16.23 -3.84 1.51
C LEU A 181 15.79 -3.58 0.06
N VAL A 182 15.23 -4.59 -0.61
CA VAL A 182 14.70 -4.46 -1.98
C VAL A 182 13.59 -3.43 -2.03
N LEU A 183 12.63 -3.52 -1.11
CA LEU A 183 11.52 -2.57 -1.04
C LEU A 183 12.02 -1.14 -0.76
N THR A 184 12.97 -0.99 0.16
CA THR A 184 13.57 0.31 0.51
C THR A 184 14.28 0.95 -0.66
N ALA A 185 15.13 0.21 -1.37
CA ALA A 185 15.82 0.72 -2.56
C ALA A 185 14.83 1.21 -3.62
N GLY A 186 13.74 0.45 -3.79
CA GLY A 186 12.59 0.81 -4.58
C GLY A 186 11.92 2.12 -4.20
N MET A 187 11.56 2.25 -2.93
CA MET A 187 10.87 3.41 -2.39
C MET A 187 11.76 4.66 -2.37
N TRP A 188 13.07 4.51 -2.16
CA TRP A 188 14.01 5.62 -2.37
C TRP A 188 14.12 6.03 -3.83
N ALA A 189 14.03 5.09 -4.78
CA ALA A 189 13.92 5.42 -6.19
C ALA A 189 12.61 6.19 -6.50
N VAL A 190 11.48 5.82 -5.88
CA VAL A 190 10.23 6.61 -5.94
C VAL A 190 10.44 8.02 -5.39
N SER A 191 11.05 8.17 -4.21
CA SER A 191 11.36 9.48 -3.63
C SER A 191 12.26 10.32 -4.54
N LEU A 192 13.30 9.74 -5.14
CA LEU A 192 14.20 10.43 -6.05
C LEU A 192 13.48 10.91 -7.31
N LEU A 193 12.64 10.07 -7.91
CA LEU A 193 11.85 10.44 -9.08
C LEU A 193 10.82 11.52 -8.74
N THR A 194 10.13 11.38 -7.61
CA THR A 194 9.19 12.38 -7.10
C THR A 194 9.88 13.72 -6.86
N TRP A 195 11.08 13.70 -6.27
CA TRP A 195 11.87 14.91 -6.03
C TRP A 195 12.31 15.62 -7.30
N ARG A 196 12.71 14.85 -8.33
CA ARG A 196 13.02 15.41 -9.66
C ARG A 196 11.78 16.04 -10.30
N ASP A 197 10.62 15.41 -10.10
CA ASP A 197 9.34 15.88 -10.63
C ASP A 197 8.92 17.23 -9.98
N ILE A 198 9.13 17.43 -8.67
CA ILE A 198 8.84 18.72 -7.99
C ILE A 198 9.50 19.91 -8.71
N ARG A 199 10.70 19.70 -9.28
CA ARG A 199 11.51 20.74 -9.93
C ARG A 199 10.99 21.16 -11.31
N THR A 200 10.01 20.47 -11.88
CA THR A 200 9.42 20.91 -13.15
C THR A 200 8.64 22.21 -12.99
N ARG A 201 8.72 23.07 -14.01
CA ARG A 201 7.99 24.34 -14.06
C ARG A 201 6.50 24.05 -14.33
N GLY A 202 5.61 24.87 -13.76
CA GLY A 202 4.15 24.79 -14.01
C GLY A 202 3.30 24.15 -12.90
N ARG A 203 3.89 23.56 -11.86
CA ARG A 203 3.13 23.00 -10.72
C ARG A 203 2.77 24.06 -9.67
N ASP A 204 1.54 24.02 -9.18
CA ASP A 204 1.09 24.86 -8.08
C ASP A 204 1.77 24.49 -6.74
N ARG A 205 1.77 25.44 -5.79
CA ARG A 205 2.47 25.31 -4.52
C ARG A 205 1.98 24.13 -3.68
N LEU A 206 0.66 23.86 -3.68
CA LEU A 206 0.09 22.78 -2.89
C LEU A 206 0.52 21.41 -3.41
N THR A 207 0.44 21.19 -4.73
CA THR A 207 0.91 19.94 -5.35
C THR A 207 2.40 19.70 -5.09
N ARG A 208 3.24 20.74 -5.16
CA ARG A 208 4.67 20.64 -4.82
C ARG A 208 4.89 20.29 -3.35
N ALA A 209 4.16 20.91 -2.43
CA ALA A 209 4.25 20.60 -1.02
C ALA A 209 3.87 19.14 -0.74
N MET A 210 2.77 18.64 -1.31
CA MET A 210 2.35 17.24 -1.17
C MET A 210 3.41 16.26 -1.70
N LEU A 211 3.99 16.51 -2.87
CA LEU A 211 5.06 15.68 -3.42
C LEU A 211 6.33 15.73 -2.55
N ALA A 212 6.69 16.90 -2.02
CA ALA A 212 7.86 17.07 -1.14
C ALA A 212 7.67 16.31 0.18
N THR A 213 6.50 16.44 0.80
CA THR A 213 6.13 15.69 2.01
C THR A 213 6.19 14.19 1.74
N ALA A 214 5.59 13.72 0.64
CA ALA A 214 5.62 12.30 0.29
C ALA A 214 7.04 11.77 0.10
N ALA A 215 7.88 12.48 -0.67
CA ALA A 215 9.25 12.05 -0.93
C ALA A 215 10.11 12.02 0.35
N GLY A 216 10.00 13.05 1.20
CA GLY A 216 10.77 13.15 2.45
C GLY A 216 10.33 12.13 3.50
N VAL A 217 9.02 11.99 3.72
CA VAL A 217 8.48 11.00 4.68
C VAL A 217 8.79 9.58 4.24
N LEU A 218 8.72 9.28 2.94
CA LEU A 218 9.06 7.95 2.43
C LEU A 218 10.52 7.58 2.73
N VAL A 219 11.47 8.51 2.60
CA VAL A 219 12.87 8.24 2.99
C VAL A 219 12.99 7.90 4.47
N ALA A 220 12.38 8.72 5.34
CA ALA A 220 12.44 8.52 6.79
C ALA A 220 11.78 7.21 7.22
N THR A 221 10.61 6.90 6.68
CA THR A 221 9.87 5.67 7.04
C THR A 221 10.56 4.40 6.54
N MET A 222 11.26 4.44 5.40
CA MET A 222 12.06 3.30 4.94
C MET A 222 13.30 3.07 5.81
N LEU A 223 13.93 4.14 6.35
CA LEU A 223 14.99 3.98 7.34
C LEU A 223 14.50 3.29 8.62
N LEU A 224 13.28 3.62 9.07
CA LEU A 224 12.65 2.93 10.20
C LEU A 224 12.39 1.45 9.90
N ALA A 225 11.94 1.13 8.69
CA ALA A 225 11.73 -0.25 8.26
C ALA A 225 13.04 -1.05 8.25
N LEU A 226 14.13 -0.48 7.73
CA LEU A 226 15.44 -1.11 7.75
C LEU A 226 15.97 -1.29 9.17
N SER A 227 15.81 -0.29 10.04
CA SER A 227 16.21 -0.38 11.44
C SER A 227 15.46 -1.50 12.17
N TRP A 228 14.17 -1.67 11.87
CA TRP A 228 13.35 -2.72 12.44
C TRP A 228 13.78 -4.11 11.93
N ALA A 229 13.85 -4.29 10.62
CA ALA A 229 14.22 -5.58 10.01
C ALA A 229 15.64 -6.03 10.34
N LEU A 230 16.59 -5.08 10.45
CA LEU A 230 17.95 -5.38 10.90
C LEU A 230 17.95 -5.79 12.38
N GLY A 231 17.12 -5.13 13.19
CA GLY A 231 16.84 -5.49 14.57
C GLY A 231 16.41 -6.93 14.74
N GLU A 232 15.38 -7.33 13.99
CA GLU A 232 14.84 -8.69 14.02
C GLU A 232 15.92 -9.71 13.61
N ALA A 233 16.60 -9.49 12.48
CA ALA A 233 17.58 -10.44 11.95
C ALA A 233 18.86 -10.60 12.79
N THR A 234 19.22 -9.59 13.60
CA THR A 234 20.49 -9.59 14.36
C THR A 234 20.31 -9.62 15.87
N GLY A 235 19.09 -9.46 16.37
CA GLY A 235 18.78 -9.34 17.80
C GLY A 235 19.20 -8.02 18.43
N ILE A 236 19.65 -7.02 17.66
CA ILE A 236 19.97 -5.70 18.20
C ILE A 236 18.68 -4.94 18.59
N PRO A 237 18.75 -3.99 19.54
CA PRO A 237 17.58 -3.21 19.94
C PRO A 237 16.94 -2.50 18.75
N HIS A 238 15.62 -2.63 18.65
CA HIS A 238 14.84 -2.06 17.56
C HIS A 238 13.45 -1.60 18.05
N PRO A 239 12.74 -0.76 17.27
CA PRO A 239 11.45 -0.23 17.70
C PRO A 239 10.39 -1.32 17.88
N THR A 240 9.52 -1.18 18.88
CA THR A 240 8.39 -2.11 19.05
C THR A 240 7.38 -1.96 17.92
N LEU A 241 6.53 -2.97 17.71
CA LEU A 241 5.45 -2.91 16.71
C LEU A 241 4.50 -1.72 16.93
N THR A 242 4.20 -1.38 18.19
CA THR A 242 3.40 -0.19 18.53
C THR A 242 4.07 1.09 18.06
N TRP A 243 5.39 1.20 18.27
CA TRP A 243 6.16 2.34 17.80
C TRP A 243 6.18 2.39 16.27
N MET A 244 6.41 1.26 15.61
CA MET A 244 6.39 1.16 14.14
C MET A 244 5.04 1.58 13.56
N ALA A 245 3.93 1.16 14.16
CA ALA A 245 2.60 1.61 13.74
C ALA A 245 2.44 3.14 13.86
N ALA A 246 2.93 3.72 14.96
CA ALA A 246 2.78 5.15 15.25
C ALA A 246 3.64 6.09 14.38
N THR A 247 4.72 5.58 13.79
CA THR A 247 5.66 6.40 13.02
C THR A 247 5.81 5.93 11.58
N HIS A 248 6.26 4.70 11.36
CA HIS A 248 6.39 4.10 10.03
C HIS A 248 5.01 3.94 9.39
N GLY A 249 4.05 3.34 10.12
CA GLY A 249 2.68 3.15 9.65
C GLY A 249 1.97 4.47 9.37
N LEU A 250 1.88 5.34 10.38
CA LEU A 250 1.22 6.64 10.26
C LEU A 250 1.89 7.55 9.21
N GLY A 251 3.23 7.58 9.18
CA GLY A 251 4.00 8.34 8.20
C GLY A 251 3.75 7.84 6.77
N ASN A 252 3.70 6.53 6.55
CA ASN A 252 3.36 5.99 5.24
C ASN A 252 1.90 6.27 4.85
N ALA A 253 0.97 6.23 5.80
CA ALA A 253 -0.43 6.45 5.54
C ALA A 253 -0.76 7.91 5.17
N LEU A 254 -0.34 8.86 6.01
CA LEU A 254 -0.65 10.29 5.82
C LEU A 254 0.40 11.01 4.97
N GLY A 255 1.67 10.81 5.28
CA GLY A 255 2.76 11.55 4.65
C GLY A 255 3.09 11.05 3.25
N PHE A 256 3.17 9.73 3.05
CA PHE A 256 3.45 9.17 1.74
C PHE A 256 2.20 8.94 0.90
N ALA A 257 1.31 8.02 1.32
CA ALA A 257 0.23 7.53 0.48
C ALA A 257 -0.82 8.60 0.18
N LEU A 258 -1.38 9.25 1.21
CA LEU A 258 -2.40 10.27 1.03
C LEU A 258 -1.86 11.46 0.22
N CYS A 259 -0.70 12.02 0.60
CA CYS A 259 -0.10 13.12 -0.15
C CYS A 259 0.22 12.75 -1.60
N SER A 260 0.76 11.55 -1.86
CA SER A 260 1.02 11.10 -3.23
C SER A 260 -0.25 10.99 -4.06
N VAL A 261 -1.28 10.32 -3.53
CA VAL A 261 -2.55 10.13 -4.26
C VAL A 261 -3.22 11.46 -4.57
N LEU A 262 -3.25 12.39 -3.61
CA LEU A 262 -3.81 13.72 -3.82
C LEU A 262 -3.00 14.55 -4.83
N ALA A 263 -1.67 14.52 -4.75
CA ALA A 263 -0.82 15.23 -5.70
C ALA A 263 -1.00 14.71 -7.14
N TRP A 264 -1.00 13.39 -7.33
CA TRP A 264 -1.22 12.76 -8.64
C TRP A 264 -2.61 13.03 -9.18
N ARG A 265 -3.62 13.10 -8.32
CA ARG A 265 -4.98 13.46 -8.72
C ARG A 265 -5.03 14.89 -9.26
N ARG A 266 -4.41 15.84 -8.54
CA ARG A 266 -4.34 17.25 -8.97
C ARG A 266 -3.59 17.39 -10.30
N ILE A 267 -2.47 16.69 -10.46
CA ILE A 267 -1.70 16.67 -11.73
C ILE A 267 -2.58 16.22 -12.90
N LYS A 268 -3.39 15.16 -12.71
CA LYS A 268 -4.32 14.69 -13.75
C LYS A 268 -5.44 15.68 -14.05
N GLU A 269 -6.01 16.32 -13.02
CA GLU A 269 -7.09 17.30 -13.19
C GLU A 269 -6.58 18.54 -13.94
N THR A 270 -5.40 19.06 -13.61
CA THR A 270 -4.81 20.21 -14.32
C THR A 270 -4.42 19.88 -15.77
N ALA A 271 -4.00 18.64 -16.06
CA ALA A 271 -3.65 18.24 -17.43
C ALA A 271 -4.86 18.00 -18.34
N ALA A 272 -6.07 17.90 -17.78
CA ALA A 272 -7.31 17.71 -18.53
C ALA A 272 -8.04 19.03 -18.84
N VAL A 273 -7.53 20.16 -18.35
CA VAL A 273 -8.00 21.53 -18.60
C VAL A 273 -7.06 22.18 -19.61
#